data_AF-A0A3R7PW45-F1
#
_entry.id   AF-A0A3R7PW45-F1
#
_cell.length_a   1.000
_cell.length_b   1.000
_cell.length_c   1.000
_cell.angle_alpha   90.00
_cell.angle_beta   90.00
_cell.angle_gamma   90.00
#
_symmetry.space_group_name_H-M   'P 1'
#
loop_
_entity.id
_entity.type
_entity.pdbx_description
1 polymer ?
#
loop_
_entity_poly.entity_id
_entity_poly.type
_entity_poly.pdbx_seq_one_letter_code
_entity_poly.pdbx_strand_id
1 'polypeptide(L)'
;GVLEALRQPIEHRVIKLTRQKRTVDYPANALVLAAMNPSPEGQWPDPMLQDVAQERKARLYQEKISGPLRDRFDLFVEMDRVSSQEVQDPQVQDSKNIGMDFGSLRSQILEARNRQAHRFNSRKSHNQESERPSSIGLLATNSTMSASQVKSLIKKHRDVDKVLHQAMSTFGLSMRARHRLLKVAQTIADLEESDQVTPYHVAEALMFRPKRMAKSDP
;
A
#
# COMPACT_ATOMS: atom_id res chain seq x y z
N GLY A 1 -11.33 13.76 -14.83
CA GLY A 1 -12.04 12.51 -15.15
C GLY A 1 -12.37 11.75 -13.87
N VAL A 2 -13.20 10.71 -13.95
CA VAL A 2 -13.76 9.97 -12.78
C VAL A 2 -12.68 9.46 -11.83
N LEU A 3 -11.53 9.01 -12.34
CA LEU A 3 -10.41 8.53 -11.52
C LEU A 3 -9.79 9.63 -10.62
N GLU A 4 -9.74 10.87 -11.09
CA GLU A 4 -9.25 11.99 -10.28
C GLU A 4 -10.20 12.33 -9.13
N ALA A 5 -11.50 12.03 -9.28
CA ALA A 5 -12.46 12.22 -8.20
C ALA A 5 -12.22 11.25 -7.03
N LEU A 6 -11.61 10.08 -7.27
CA LEU A 6 -11.26 9.10 -6.22
C LEU A 6 -10.06 9.53 -5.37
N ARG A 7 -9.30 10.53 -5.82
CA ARG A 7 -8.07 11.00 -5.19
C ARG A 7 -8.27 11.47 -3.74
N GLN A 8 -9.35 12.20 -3.49
CA GLN A 8 -9.69 12.73 -2.18
C GLN A 8 -10.29 11.65 -1.26
N PRO A 9 -11.27 10.83 -1.70
CA PRO A 9 -11.79 9.71 -0.91
C PRO A 9 -10.72 8.72 -0.47
N ILE A 10 -9.79 8.31 -1.35
CA ILE A 10 -8.74 7.34 -1.00
C ILE A 10 -7.77 7.90 0.05
N GLU A 11 -7.57 9.22 0.06
CA GLU A 11 -6.66 9.86 1.02
C GLU A 11 -7.34 10.18 2.35
N HIS A 12 -8.48 10.88 2.29
CA HIS A 12 -9.13 11.42 3.48
C HIS A 12 -10.19 10.49 4.05
N ARG A 13 -10.55 9.41 3.33
CA ARG A 13 -11.61 8.47 3.69
C ARG A 13 -12.96 9.15 3.95
N VAL A 14 -13.19 10.29 3.29
CA VAL A 14 -14.41 11.09 3.39
C VAL A 14 -14.74 11.65 2.02
N ILE A 15 -16.02 11.60 1.66
CA ILE A 15 -16.61 12.30 0.52
C ILE A 15 -17.36 13.52 1.07
N LYS A 16 -16.95 14.71 0.65
CA LYS A 16 -17.61 15.97 1.01
C LYS A 16 -18.60 16.35 -0.10
N LEU A 17 -19.89 16.40 0.23
CA LEU A 17 -20.95 16.81 -0.70
C LEU A 17 -21.47 18.18 -0.32
N THR A 18 -21.42 19.13 -1.26
CA THR A 18 -21.96 20.48 -1.07
C THR A 18 -23.14 20.71 -2.02
N ARG A 19 -24.32 21.00 -1.47
CA ARG A 19 -25.55 21.31 -2.23
C ARG A 19 -26.35 22.41 -1.55
N GLN A 20 -26.79 23.42 -2.30
CA GLN A 20 -27.70 24.49 -1.86
C GLN A 20 -27.40 25.02 -0.44
N LYS A 21 -26.16 25.51 -0.24
CA LYS A 21 -25.63 26.07 1.02
C LYS A 21 -25.41 25.07 2.18
N ARG A 22 -25.54 23.76 1.97
CA ARG A 22 -25.20 22.75 2.97
C ARG A 22 -24.01 21.92 2.50
N THR A 23 -23.14 21.58 3.44
CA THR A 23 -22.00 20.68 3.24
C THR A 23 -22.14 19.51 4.20
N VAL A 24 -22.11 18.29 3.68
CA VAL A 24 -22.21 17.05 4.46
C VAL A 24 -21.01 16.17 4.13
N ASP A 25 -20.41 15.59 5.17
CA ASP A 25 -19.28 14.67 5.07
C ASP A 25 -19.77 13.23 5.23
N TYR A 26 -19.52 12.41 4.22
CA TYR A 26 -19.86 10.98 4.21
C TYR A 26 -18.59 10.13 4.37
N PRO A 27 -18.59 9.12 5.25
CA PRO A 27 -17.44 8.24 5.42
C PRO A 27 -17.22 7.40 4.14
N ALA A 28 -15.95 7.29 3.73
CA ALA A 28 -15.48 6.50 2.59
C ALA A 28 -14.24 5.67 3.01
N ASN A 29 -14.34 4.97 4.14
CA ASN A 29 -13.28 4.12 4.66
C ASN A 29 -13.40 2.70 4.09
N ALA A 30 -12.89 2.51 2.87
CA ALA A 30 -12.87 1.21 2.21
C ALA A 30 -11.43 0.77 1.89
N LEU A 31 -11.20 -0.55 1.89
CA LEU A 31 -10.03 -1.12 1.23
C LEU A 31 -10.27 -1.06 -0.28
N VAL A 32 -9.38 -0.40 -1.01
CA VAL A 32 -9.48 -0.30 -2.46
C VAL A 32 -8.57 -1.33 -3.10
N LEU A 33 -9.18 -2.26 -3.83
CA LEU A 33 -8.49 -3.21 -4.70
C LEU A 33 -8.72 -2.76 -6.14
N ALA A 34 -7.65 -2.70 -6.92
CA ALA A 34 -7.70 -2.32 -8.32
C ALA A 34 -6.82 -3.26 -9.13
N ALA A 35 -7.25 -3.55 -10.35
CA ALA A 35 -6.50 -4.32 -11.33
C ALA A 35 -6.46 -3.53 -12.64
N MET A 36 -5.35 -3.64 -13.35
CA MET A 36 -5.18 -3.02 -14.66
C MET A 36 -4.32 -3.91 -15.54
N ASN A 37 -4.53 -3.82 -16.85
CA ASN A 37 -3.68 -4.50 -17.81
C ASN A 37 -2.31 -3.82 -17.92
N PRO A 38 -1.25 -4.57 -18.30
CA PRO A 38 0.06 -3.99 -18.57
C PRO A 38 0.07 -3.07 -19.81
N SER A 39 -0.75 -3.37 -20.82
CA SER A 39 -0.93 -2.60 -22.05
C SER A 39 -2.40 -2.69 -22.54
N PRO A 40 -2.81 -1.94 -23.58
CA PRO A 40 -4.12 -2.11 -24.20
C PRO A 40 -4.39 -3.55 -24.66
N GLU A 41 -3.37 -4.23 -25.17
CA GLU A 41 -3.42 -5.60 -25.69
C GLU A 41 -3.22 -6.66 -24.58
N GLY A 42 -2.97 -6.24 -23.34
CA GLY A 42 -2.77 -7.13 -22.19
C GLY A 42 -1.42 -7.83 -22.14
N GLN A 43 -0.44 -7.42 -22.97
CA GLN A 43 0.92 -7.96 -23.01
C GLN A 43 1.93 -6.84 -22.74
N TRP A 44 2.89 -7.09 -21.84
CA TRP A 44 4.03 -6.18 -21.74
C TRP A 44 5.01 -6.47 -22.89
N PRO A 45 5.57 -5.44 -23.55
CA PRO A 45 6.53 -5.64 -24.62
C PRO A 45 7.73 -6.45 -24.12
N ASP A 46 8.18 -7.41 -24.93
CA ASP A 46 9.37 -8.19 -24.65
C ASP A 46 10.61 -7.28 -24.77
N PRO A 47 11.40 -7.09 -23.69
CA PRO A 47 12.62 -6.30 -23.74
C PRO A 47 13.63 -6.81 -24.78
N MET A 48 13.61 -8.10 -25.11
CA MET A 48 14.52 -8.70 -26.08
C MET A 48 14.13 -8.40 -27.53
N LEU A 49 12.86 -8.11 -27.80
CA LEU A 49 12.36 -7.80 -29.15
C LEU A 49 12.55 -6.33 -29.53
N GLN A 50 12.87 -5.46 -28.56
CA GLN A 50 13.14 -4.02 -28.76
C GLN A 50 12.08 -3.26 -29.59
N ASP A 51 10.80 -3.66 -29.52
CA ASP A 51 9.71 -2.92 -30.19
C ASP A 51 9.36 -1.64 -29.42
N VAL A 52 10.01 -0.54 -29.82
CA VAL A 52 9.83 0.79 -29.25
C VAL A 52 8.39 1.29 -29.38
N ALA A 53 7.67 0.92 -30.44
CA ALA A 53 6.30 1.37 -30.66
C ALA A 53 5.32 0.69 -29.70
N GLN A 54 5.49 -0.61 -29.48
CA GLN A 54 4.72 -1.36 -28.48
C GLN A 54 5.04 -0.88 -27.06
N GLU A 55 6.31 -0.63 -26.75
CA GLU A 55 6.72 -0.08 -25.45
C GLU A 55 6.11 1.30 -25.18
N ARG A 56 6.13 2.19 -26.18
CA ARG A 56 5.47 3.50 -26.08
C ARG A 56 3.97 3.37 -25.82
N LYS A 57 3.27 2.45 -26.50
CA LYS A 57 1.84 2.20 -26.28
C LYS A 57 1.56 1.68 -24.87
N ALA A 58 2.35 0.72 -24.39
CA ALA A 58 2.23 0.19 -23.03
C ALA A 58 2.46 1.29 -21.98
N ARG A 59 3.49 2.11 -22.15
CA ARG A 59 3.78 3.25 -21.26
C ARG A 59 2.63 4.27 -21.22
N LEU A 60 2.12 4.68 -22.39
CA LEU A 60 0.97 5.59 -22.48
C LEU A 60 -0.29 5.01 -21.82
N TYR A 61 -0.47 3.69 -21.88
CA TYR A 61 -1.57 3.02 -21.19
C TYR A 61 -1.41 3.07 -19.67
N GLN A 62 -0.20 2.84 -19.15
CA GLN A 62 0.11 2.97 -17.72
C GLN A 62 -0.07 4.41 -17.21
N GLU A 63 0.23 5.41 -18.04
CA GLU A 63 0.06 6.83 -17.73
C GLU A 63 -1.39 7.28 -17.57
N LYS A 64 -2.38 6.46 -17.97
CA LYS A 64 -3.81 6.73 -17.70
C LYS A 64 -4.11 6.86 -16.21
N ILE A 65 -3.28 6.25 -15.35
CA ILE A 65 -3.32 6.47 -13.90
C ILE A 65 -2.31 7.55 -13.55
N SER A 66 -2.82 8.72 -13.14
CA SER A 66 -1.98 9.87 -12.82
C SER A 66 -0.98 9.53 -11.71
N GLY A 67 0.21 10.15 -11.76
CA GLY A 67 1.21 10.07 -10.68
C GLY A 67 0.60 10.35 -9.30
N PRO A 68 -0.19 11.43 -9.13
CA PRO A 68 -0.88 11.70 -7.87
C PRO A 68 -1.79 10.56 -7.41
N LEU A 69 -2.57 9.94 -8.30
CA LEU A 69 -3.44 8.84 -7.92
C LEU A 69 -2.63 7.58 -7.57
N ARG A 70 -1.58 7.26 -8.33
CA ARG A 70 -0.67 6.13 -8.04
C ARG A 70 -0.01 6.26 -6.67
N ASP A 71 0.39 7.47 -6.28
CA ASP A 71 0.95 7.78 -4.96
C ASP A 71 -0.02 7.57 -3.78
N ARG A 72 -1.29 7.22 -4.06
CA ARG A 72 -2.32 6.91 -3.06
C ARG A 72 -2.57 5.42 -2.88
N PHE A 73 -2.00 4.57 -3.72
CA PHE A 73 -1.95 3.13 -3.50
C PHE A 73 -0.73 2.78 -2.67
N ASP A 74 -0.95 1.98 -1.63
CA ASP A 74 0.12 1.54 -0.72
C ASP A 74 0.93 0.40 -1.32
N LEU A 75 0.27 -0.53 -2.02
CA LEU A 75 0.86 -1.74 -2.61
C LEU A 75 0.58 -1.81 -4.11
N PHE A 76 1.58 -2.27 -4.85
CA PHE A 76 1.52 -2.65 -6.26
C PHE A 76 2.12 -4.04 -6.39
N VAL A 77 1.36 -4.96 -6.96
CA VAL A 77 1.79 -6.35 -7.17
C VAL A 77 1.66 -6.64 -8.66
N GLU A 78 2.78 -7.04 -9.27
CA GLU A 78 2.79 -7.53 -10.64
C GLU A 78 2.44 -9.02 -10.60
N MET A 79 1.43 -9.40 -11.38
CA MET A 79 0.97 -10.78 -11.46
C MET A 79 1.46 -11.39 -12.76
N ASP A 80 2.09 -12.55 -12.68
CA ASP A 80 2.43 -13.34 -13.85
C ASP A 80 1.16 -13.91 -14.50
N ARG A 81 1.25 -14.18 -15.79
CA ARG A 81 0.18 -14.88 -16.50
C ARG A 81 0.08 -16.30 -15.96
N VAL A 82 -1.08 -16.63 -15.42
CA VAL A 82 -1.43 -18.00 -15.05
C VAL A 82 -1.76 -18.76 -16.33
N SER A 83 -1.16 -19.93 -16.53
CA SER A 83 -1.46 -20.76 -17.70
C SER A 83 -2.86 -21.37 -17.59
N SER A 84 -3.52 -21.66 -18.71
CA SER A 84 -4.86 -22.28 -18.68
C SER A 84 -4.88 -23.64 -17.96
N GLN A 85 -3.75 -24.36 -17.96
CA GLN A 85 -3.58 -25.62 -17.26
C GLN A 85 -3.49 -25.40 -15.74
N GLU A 86 -2.79 -24.35 -15.29
CA GLU A 86 -2.69 -23.98 -13.87
C GLU A 86 -4.03 -23.53 -13.26
N VAL A 87 -4.94 -22.97 -14.07
CA VAL A 87 -6.29 -22.57 -13.61
C VAL A 87 -7.21 -23.79 -13.43
N GLN A 88 -7.04 -24.82 -14.27
CA GLN A 88 -7.91 -26.00 -14.29
C GLN A 88 -7.44 -27.12 -13.37
N ASP A 89 -6.17 -27.13 -12.97
CA ASP A 89 -5.62 -28.13 -12.08
C ASP A 89 -5.66 -27.66 -10.60
N PRO A 90 -6.63 -28.13 -9.79
CA PRO A 90 -6.68 -27.81 -8.37
C PRO A 90 -5.43 -28.27 -7.59
N GLN A 91 -4.70 -29.29 -8.05
CA GLN A 91 -3.44 -29.73 -7.41
C GLN A 91 -2.31 -28.72 -7.62
N VAL A 92 -2.29 -27.98 -8.74
CA VAL A 92 -1.30 -26.94 -9.02
C VAL A 92 -1.62 -25.65 -8.25
N GLN A 93 -2.90 -25.38 -7.97
CA GLN A 93 -3.32 -24.31 -7.07
C GLN A 93 -2.84 -24.58 -5.63
N ASP A 94 -2.99 -25.80 -5.14
CA ASP A 94 -2.47 -26.22 -3.82
C ASP A 94 -0.93 -26.25 -3.77
N SER A 95 -0.28 -26.57 -4.90
CA SER A 95 1.19 -26.60 -5.02
C SER A 95 1.85 -25.22 -5.19
N LYS A 96 1.12 -24.16 -5.55
CA LYS A 96 1.62 -22.77 -5.44
C LYS A 96 1.20 -22.12 -4.11
N ASN A 97 0.20 -22.67 -3.43
CA ASN A 97 -0.15 -22.40 -2.04
C ASN A 97 0.71 -23.21 -1.04
N ILE A 98 1.84 -23.80 -1.48
CA ILE A 98 2.75 -24.58 -0.60
C ILE A 98 3.18 -23.71 0.59
N GLY A 99 2.63 -24.06 1.75
CA GLY A 99 3.24 -23.79 3.05
C GLY A 99 2.39 -23.03 4.06
N MET A 100 1.33 -22.32 3.67
CA MET A 100 0.52 -21.55 4.63
C MET A 100 -0.80 -22.26 4.93
N ASP A 101 -0.84 -22.97 6.06
CA ASP A 101 -2.11 -23.33 6.68
C ASP A 101 -2.93 -22.04 6.89
N PHE A 102 -4.11 -21.95 6.29
CA PHE A 102 -4.99 -20.78 6.43
C PHE A 102 -5.30 -20.48 7.91
N GLY A 103 -5.29 -21.48 8.79
CA GLY A 103 -5.38 -21.32 10.24
C GLY A 103 -4.18 -20.55 10.80
N SER A 104 -2.97 -20.95 10.46
CA SER A 104 -1.72 -20.26 10.82
C SER A 104 -1.68 -18.82 10.32
N LEU A 105 -2.05 -18.57 9.06
CA LEU A 105 -2.06 -17.21 8.48
C LEU A 105 -3.08 -16.31 9.18
N ARG A 106 -4.29 -16.82 9.43
CA ARG A 106 -5.31 -16.07 10.18
C ARG A 106 -4.81 -15.68 11.56
N SER A 107 -4.11 -16.59 12.25
CA SER A 107 -3.57 -16.35 13.58
C SER A 107 -2.50 -15.25 13.56
N GLN A 108 -1.54 -15.32 12.64
CA GLN A 108 -0.54 -14.26 12.44
C GLN A 108 -1.18 -12.89 12.16
N ILE A 109 -2.21 -12.85 11.30
CA ILE A 109 -2.93 -11.62 11.00
C ILE A 109 -3.59 -11.07 12.28
N LEU A 110 -4.25 -11.90 13.09
CA LEU A 110 -4.89 -11.47 14.33
C LEU A 110 -3.88 -10.94 15.35
N GLU A 111 -2.72 -11.56 15.47
CA GLU A 111 -1.64 -11.08 16.34
C GLU A 111 -1.07 -9.74 15.89
N ALA A 112 -0.82 -9.57 14.58
CA ALA A 112 -0.43 -8.29 14.01
C ALA A 112 -1.48 -7.21 14.28
N ARG A 113 -2.78 -7.54 14.17
CA ARG A 113 -3.89 -6.62 14.52
C ARG A 113 -3.90 -6.25 16.00
N ASN A 114 -3.64 -7.22 16.89
CA ASN A 114 -3.52 -6.94 18.31
C ASN A 114 -2.37 -5.97 18.58
N ARG A 115 -1.19 -6.18 17.98
CA ARG A 115 -0.04 -5.25 18.10
C ARG A 115 -0.40 -3.84 17.64
N GLN A 116 -1.13 -3.70 16.53
CA GLN A 116 -1.64 -2.40 16.06
C GLN A 116 -2.56 -1.75 17.08
N ALA A 117 -3.55 -2.47 17.61
CA ALA A 117 -4.48 -1.94 18.60
C ALA A 117 -3.74 -1.42 19.86
N HIS A 118 -2.77 -2.18 20.38
CA HIS A 118 -1.94 -1.75 21.51
C HIS A 118 -1.13 -0.47 21.18
N ARG A 119 -0.54 -0.38 19.99
CA ARG A 119 0.20 0.81 19.53
C ARG A 119 -0.70 2.05 19.47
N PHE A 120 -1.93 1.92 18.98
CA PHE A 120 -2.86 3.05 18.91
C PHE A 120 -3.43 3.45 20.29
N ASN A 121 -3.62 2.49 21.20
CA ASN A 121 -4.19 2.74 22.53
C ASN A 121 -3.17 3.31 23.53
N SER A 122 -1.92 2.84 23.50
CA SER A 122 -0.85 3.27 24.44
C SER A 122 -0.57 4.78 24.42
N ARG A 123 -0.90 5.49 23.34
CA ARG A 123 -0.70 6.94 23.22
C ARG A 123 -1.92 7.82 23.54
N LYS A 124 -3.13 7.26 23.60
CA LYS A 124 -4.33 8.02 24.04
C LYS A 124 -4.25 8.40 25.53
N SER A 125 -3.39 7.75 26.30
CA SER A 125 -3.25 7.98 27.75
C SER A 125 -2.49 9.26 28.13
N HIS A 126 -1.98 10.07 27.19
CA HIS A 126 -1.18 11.26 27.54
C HIS A 126 -1.77 12.60 27.10
N ASN A 127 -2.74 12.61 26.18
CA ASN A 127 -3.38 13.85 25.75
C ASN A 127 -4.87 13.56 25.48
N GLN A 128 -5.74 14.12 26.32
CA GLN A 128 -7.21 14.08 26.31
C GLN A 128 -7.85 13.06 27.29
N GLU A 129 -8.18 13.57 28.49
CA GLU A 129 -9.38 13.16 29.22
C GLU A 129 -10.59 13.51 28.36
N SER A 130 -11.12 12.56 27.59
CA SER A 130 -12.50 12.57 27.12
C SER A 130 -12.88 11.19 26.56
N GLU A 131 -13.73 10.53 27.34
CA GLU A 131 -14.88 9.73 26.93
C GLU A 131 -14.70 8.65 25.84
N ARG A 132 -14.75 7.40 26.32
CA ARG A 132 -14.94 6.14 25.60
C ARG A 132 -13.76 5.75 24.68
N PRO A 133 -13.34 4.47 24.67
CA PRO A 133 -12.55 3.97 23.55
C PRO A 133 -13.39 4.19 22.30
N SER A 134 -13.05 5.20 21.49
CA SER A 134 -13.69 5.36 20.19
C SER A 134 -13.62 4.02 19.49
N SER A 135 -14.75 3.49 19.01
CA SER A 135 -14.85 2.25 18.23
C SER A 135 -13.88 2.22 17.04
N ILE A 136 -13.35 3.38 16.66
CA ILE A 136 -12.25 3.61 15.72
C ILE A 136 -10.91 2.99 16.18
N GLY A 137 -10.60 2.92 17.47
CA GLY A 137 -9.33 2.37 17.97
C GLY A 137 -9.18 0.86 17.74
N LEU A 138 -10.29 0.11 17.84
CA LEU A 138 -10.32 -1.32 17.51
C LEU A 138 -10.26 -1.58 15.99
N LEU A 139 -10.67 -0.61 15.17
CA LEU A 139 -10.71 -0.69 13.72
C LEU A 139 -9.51 0.02 13.04
N ALA A 140 -8.64 0.66 13.83
CA ALA A 140 -7.48 1.38 13.33
C ALA A 140 -6.42 0.39 12.84
N THR A 141 -5.78 0.74 11.74
CA THR A 141 -4.77 -0.08 11.09
C THR A 141 -3.55 0.77 10.82
N ASN A 142 -2.40 0.18 10.50
CA ASN A 142 -1.24 0.98 10.10
C ASN A 142 -1.54 1.92 8.91
N SER A 143 -2.44 1.52 8.00
CA SER A 143 -2.84 2.37 6.87
C SER A 143 -3.52 3.66 7.33
N THR A 144 -4.14 3.66 8.52
CA THR A 144 -4.88 4.81 9.05
C THR A 144 -4.04 5.87 9.74
N MET A 145 -2.76 5.62 9.99
CA MET A 145 -1.87 6.59 10.64
C MET A 145 -1.77 7.92 9.86
N SER A 146 -1.89 9.05 10.57
CA SER A 146 -1.51 10.37 10.05
C SER A 146 0.01 10.52 9.93
N ALA A 147 0.50 11.57 9.25
CA ALA A 147 1.94 11.84 9.16
C ALA A 147 2.60 12.01 10.54
N SER A 148 1.92 12.68 11.47
CA SER A 148 2.38 12.84 12.86
C SER A 148 2.41 11.50 13.61
N GLN A 149 1.40 10.66 13.39
CA GLN A 149 1.34 9.31 13.94
C GLN A 149 2.43 8.40 13.36
N VAL A 150 2.75 8.50 12.06
CA VAL A 150 3.87 7.77 11.45
C VAL A 150 5.18 8.13 12.16
N LYS A 151 5.45 9.43 12.37
CA LYS A 151 6.68 9.88 13.04
C LYS A 151 6.77 9.42 14.50
N SER A 152 5.64 9.39 15.19
CA SER A 152 5.62 9.14 16.62
C SER A 152 5.42 7.65 16.96
N LEU A 153 4.55 6.91 16.28
CA LEU A 153 4.15 5.54 16.62
C LEU A 153 5.06 4.46 16.04
N ILE A 154 5.75 4.74 14.93
CA ILE A 154 6.64 3.77 14.29
C ILE A 154 8.01 3.87 14.96
N LYS A 155 8.35 2.84 15.76
CA LYS A 155 9.70 2.67 16.29
C LYS A 155 10.60 2.15 15.16
N LYS A 156 11.66 2.88 14.84
CA LYS A 156 12.58 2.55 13.74
C LYS A 156 13.93 2.15 14.31
N HIS A 157 14.53 1.13 13.72
CA HIS A 157 15.95 0.86 13.87
C HIS A 157 16.78 2.04 13.33
N ARG A 158 17.97 2.29 13.89
CA ARG A 158 18.83 3.45 13.56
C ARG A 158 19.17 3.59 12.08
N ASP A 159 19.24 2.47 11.36
CA ASP A 159 19.64 2.43 9.95
C ASP A 159 18.46 2.56 8.96
N VAL A 160 17.22 2.57 9.45
CA VAL A 160 16.01 2.69 8.60
C VAL A 160 16.01 3.99 7.80
N ASP A 161 16.37 5.10 8.44
CA ASP A 161 16.32 6.40 7.77
C ASP A 161 17.35 6.52 6.65
N LYS A 162 18.47 5.78 6.73
CA LYS A 162 19.45 5.69 5.64
C LYS A 162 18.85 4.99 4.42
N VAL A 163 18.23 3.83 4.61
CA VAL A 163 17.57 3.08 3.52
C VAL A 163 16.43 3.88 2.91
N LEU A 164 15.62 4.56 3.73
CA LEU A 164 14.56 5.44 3.21
C LEU A 164 15.12 6.59 2.38
N HIS A 165 16.21 7.21 2.82
CA HIS A 165 16.83 8.31 2.07
C HIS A 165 17.39 7.82 0.73
N GLN A 166 18.10 6.70 0.74
CA GLN A 166 18.59 6.06 -0.48
C GLN A 166 17.44 5.72 -1.43
N ALA A 167 16.38 5.07 -0.94
CA ALA A 167 15.21 4.76 -1.75
C ALA A 167 14.51 6.00 -2.31
N MET A 168 14.41 7.08 -1.54
CA MET A 168 13.88 8.35 -2.05
C MET A 168 14.71 8.91 -3.19
N SER A 169 16.04 8.89 -3.08
CA SER A 169 16.95 9.36 -4.13
C SER A 169 16.94 8.47 -5.37
N THR A 170 16.88 7.15 -5.21
CA THR A 170 16.96 6.18 -6.31
C THR A 170 15.64 6.04 -7.06
N PHE A 171 14.51 6.08 -6.36
CA PHE A 171 13.18 5.86 -6.95
C PHE A 171 12.33 7.13 -7.05
N GLY A 172 12.90 8.30 -6.74
CA GLY A 172 12.19 9.59 -6.80
C GLY A 172 10.96 9.66 -5.90
N LEU A 173 10.97 8.98 -4.75
CA LEU A 173 9.79 8.88 -3.88
C LEU A 173 9.48 10.21 -3.21
N SER A 174 8.22 10.63 -3.29
CA SER A 174 7.71 11.79 -2.54
C SER A 174 7.73 11.52 -1.01
N MET A 175 7.70 12.58 -0.20
CA MET A 175 7.56 12.44 1.27
C MET A 175 6.29 11.67 1.67
N ARG A 176 5.24 11.78 0.86
CA ARG A 176 4.00 11.02 1.04
C ARG A 176 4.22 9.54 0.75
N ALA A 177 4.90 9.21 -0.34
CA ALA A 177 5.29 7.84 -0.66
C ALA A 177 6.17 7.23 0.44
N ARG A 178 7.11 7.99 1.01
CA ARG A 178 7.90 7.59 2.18
C ARG A 178 7.00 7.20 3.37
N HIS A 179 6.00 8.00 3.71
CA HIS A 179 5.08 7.68 4.80
C HIS A 179 4.26 6.42 4.53
N ARG A 180 3.78 6.22 3.30
CA ARG A 180 3.04 5.01 2.92
C ARG A 180 3.93 3.77 2.99
N LEU A 181 5.15 3.88 2.48
CA LEU A 181 6.16 2.83 2.57
C LEU A 181 6.42 2.42 4.02
N LEU A 182 6.56 3.40 4.94
CA LEU A 182 6.71 3.13 6.36
C LEU A 182 5.51 2.42 6.99
N LYS A 183 4.28 2.72 6.57
CA LYS A 183 3.08 2.02 7.06
C LYS A 183 3.05 0.56 6.61
N VAL A 184 3.49 0.29 5.38
CA VAL A 184 3.63 -1.07 4.85
C VAL A 184 4.72 -1.81 5.62
N ALA A 185 5.91 -1.20 5.76
CA ALA A 185 7.02 -1.76 6.54
C ALA A 185 6.65 -2.04 8.00
N GLN A 186 5.81 -1.19 8.62
CA GLN A 186 5.28 -1.46 9.96
C GLN A 186 4.32 -2.66 9.98
N THR A 187 3.54 -2.86 8.92
CA THR A 187 2.64 -4.02 8.82
C THR A 187 3.43 -5.31 8.65
N ILE A 188 4.51 -5.29 7.86
CA ILE A 188 5.46 -6.40 7.75
C ILE A 188 6.08 -6.69 9.12
N ALA A 189 6.61 -5.67 9.80
CA ALA A 189 7.15 -5.81 11.15
C ALA A 189 6.14 -6.41 12.14
N ASP A 190 4.86 -6.04 12.03
CA ASP A 190 3.79 -6.58 12.89
C ASP A 190 3.52 -8.06 12.62
N LEU A 191 3.60 -8.49 11.36
CA LEU A 191 3.44 -9.89 10.94
C LEU A 191 4.65 -10.75 11.35
N GLU A 192 5.85 -10.17 11.35
CA GLU A 192 7.10 -10.81 11.79
C GLU A 192 7.38 -10.63 13.29
N GLU A 193 6.40 -10.14 14.05
CA GLU A 193 6.49 -9.97 15.49
C GLU A 193 7.61 -9.03 15.99
N SER A 194 8.12 -8.16 15.12
CA SER A 194 9.21 -7.24 15.44
C SER A 194 8.72 -5.96 16.14
N ASP A 195 9.36 -5.62 17.26
CA ASP A 195 9.09 -4.39 18.03
C ASP A 195 9.47 -3.10 17.31
N GLN A 196 10.31 -3.19 16.28
CA GLN A 196 10.76 -2.05 15.49
C GLN A 196 10.76 -2.36 14.00
N VAL A 197 10.54 -1.33 13.20
CA VAL A 197 10.79 -1.40 11.76
C VAL A 197 12.29 -1.45 11.55
N THR A 198 12.76 -2.44 10.80
CA THR A 198 14.17 -2.65 10.45
C THR A 198 14.41 -2.25 8.98
N PRO A 199 15.67 -2.12 8.54
CA PRO A 199 16.00 -1.97 7.13
C PRO A 199 15.39 -3.06 6.24
N TYR A 200 15.31 -4.28 6.75
CA TYR A 200 14.73 -5.43 6.04
C TYR A 200 13.25 -5.21 5.71
N HIS A 201 12.42 -4.82 6.68
CA HIS A 201 10.98 -4.57 6.43
C HIS A 201 10.77 -3.42 5.42
N VAL A 202 11.66 -2.42 5.40
CA VAL A 202 11.59 -1.32 4.40
C VAL A 202 11.97 -1.83 3.02
N ALA A 203 13.00 -2.66 2.91
CA ALA A 203 13.42 -3.26 1.65
C ALA A 203 12.31 -4.15 1.07
N GLU A 204 11.65 -4.96 1.89
CA GLU A 204 10.52 -5.77 1.48
C GLU A 204 9.32 -4.87 1.06
N ALA A 205 8.99 -3.85 1.86
CA ALA A 205 7.95 -2.89 1.49
C ALA A 205 8.22 -2.19 0.14
N LEU A 206 9.50 -1.96 -0.20
CA LEU A 206 9.89 -1.39 -1.48
C LEU A 206 9.65 -2.36 -2.64
N MET A 207 9.67 -3.68 -2.42
CA MET A 207 9.37 -4.66 -3.46
C MET A 207 7.92 -4.55 -3.95
N PHE A 208 7.01 -4.08 -3.11
CA PHE A 208 5.62 -3.78 -3.46
C PHE A 208 5.42 -2.38 -4.07
N ARG A 209 6.50 -1.66 -4.40
CA ARG A 209 6.42 -0.40 -5.14
C ARG A 209 6.68 -0.67 -6.62
N PRO A 210 5.99 0.06 -7.52
CA PRO A 210 6.13 -0.19 -8.94
C PRO A 210 7.54 0.16 -9.40
N LYS A 211 8.29 -0.84 -9.86
CA LYS A 211 9.66 -0.67 -10.39
C LYS A 211 9.63 -0.06 -11.81
N ARG A 212 8.60 -0.39 -12.57
CA ARG A 212 8.50 -0.20 -14.03
C ARG A 212 7.90 1.13 -14.49
N MET A 213 7.68 2.07 -13.57
CA MET A 213 6.91 3.30 -13.85
C MET A 213 7.54 4.57 -13.26
N ALA A 214 8.81 4.52 -12.85
CA ALA A 214 9.58 5.73 -12.63
C ALA A 214 9.64 6.52 -13.94
N LYS A 215 9.51 7.85 -13.86
CA LYS A 215 9.78 8.71 -15.02
C LYS A 215 11.18 8.35 -15.53
N SER A 216 11.31 8.06 -16.82
CA SER A 216 12.58 8.29 -17.48
C SER A 216 12.95 9.74 -17.19
N ASP A 217 14.14 9.97 -16.65
CA ASP A 217 14.69 11.32 -16.53
C ASP A 217 14.53 12.07 -17.87
N PRO A 218 14.25 13.37 -17.82
CA PRO A 218 14.06 14.19 -19.02
C PRO A 218 15.27 14.18 -19.95
#